data_AF-A0A7R9KW66-F1
#
_entry.id   AF-A0A7R9KW66-F1
#
_cell.length_a   1.000
_cell.length_b   1.000
_cell.length_c   1.000
_cell.angle_alpha   90.00
_cell.angle_beta   90.00
_cell.angle_gamma   90.00
#
_symmetry.space_group_name_H-M   'P 1'
#
loop_
_entity.id
_entity.type
_entity.pdbx_description
1 polymer ?
#
loop_
_entity_poly.entity_id
_entity_poly.type
_entity_poly.pdbx_seq_one_letter_code
_entity_poly.pdbx_strand_id
1 'polypeptide(L)'
;ILTGLYIGSVRDSKDVEQLKSNCISHIISIHDNARRGGQEICTENMKKAEFVFTFADVEYLCILASDTPNQNLSQFFSQCNDFIHCARLSGGSLENRYSVIK
;
A
#
# COMPACT_ATOMS: atom_id res chain seq x y z
N ILE A 1 9.75 7.67 -13.99
CA ILE A 1 9.04 7.69 -12.68
C ILE A 1 7.97 8.76 -12.80
N LEU A 2 6.70 8.41 -12.51
CA LEU A 2 5.57 9.35 -12.65
C LEU A 2 5.66 10.43 -11.57
N THR A 3 5.30 11.67 -11.89
CA THR A 3 5.13 12.71 -10.86
C THR A 3 4.06 12.26 -9.88
N GLY A 4 4.35 12.36 -8.58
CA GLY A 4 3.46 11.81 -7.56
C GLY A 4 3.65 10.32 -7.29
N LEU A 5 4.72 9.67 -7.75
CA LEU A 5 5.03 8.29 -7.38
C LEU A 5 6.35 8.22 -6.60
N TYR A 6 6.27 7.67 -5.40
CA TYR A 6 7.34 7.37 -4.47
C TYR A 6 7.46 5.85 -4.34
N ILE A 7 8.67 5.40 -4.11
CA ILE A 7 8.98 3.99 -3.83
C ILE A 7 9.85 4.02 -2.59
N GLY A 8 9.49 3.24 -1.58
CA GLY A 8 10.14 3.29 -0.27
C GLY A 8 10.15 1.93 0.42
N SER A 9 10.61 1.94 1.67
CA SER A 9 10.63 0.78 2.56
C SER A 9 9.44 0.80 3.53
N VAL A 10 9.20 -0.33 4.21
CA VAL A 10 8.19 -0.45 5.29
C VAL A 10 8.40 0.54 6.43
N ARG A 11 9.63 1.04 6.60
CA ARG A 11 9.91 2.08 7.58
C ARG A 11 9.27 3.40 7.16
N ASP A 12 9.37 3.72 5.88
CA ASP A 12 8.89 4.98 5.32
C ASP A 12 7.35 5.03 5.30
N SER A 13 6.65 3.88 5.16
CA SER A 13 5.17 3.84 5.33
C SER A 13 4.70 4.12 6.75
N LYS A 14 5.58 4.11 7.74
CA LYS A 14 5.19 4.30 9.15
C LYS A 14 5.60 5.66 9.70
N ASP A 15 6.41 6.41 8.95
CA ASP A 15 6.84 7.74 9.33
C ASP A 15 5.78 8.77 8.95
N VAL A 16 4.86 9.02 9.88
CA VAL A 16 3.73 9.93 9.69
C VAL A 16 4.18 11.35 9.32
N GLU A 17 5.34 11.81 9.82
CA GLU A 17 5.84 13.14 9.49
C GLU A 17 6.31 13.21 8.04
N GLN A 18 7.06 12.20 7.58
CA GLN A 18 7.46 12.11 6.17
C GLN A 18 6.27 11.96 5.23
N LEU A 19 5.28 11.13 5.60
CA LEU A 19 4.07 10.96 4.81
C LEU A 19 3.31 12.29 4.66
N LYS A 20 3.13 13.04 5.76
CA LYS A 20 2.48 14.35 5.75
C LYS A 20 3.28 15.39 4.97
N SER A 21 4.59 15.48 5.20
CA SER A 21 5.47 16.44 4.51
C SER A 21 5.52 16.18 2.99
N ASN A 22 5.29 14.94 2.58
CA ASN A 22 5.21 14.56 1.17
C ASN A 22 3.78 14.38 0.69
N CYS A 23 2.76 14.86 1.41
CA CYS A 23 1.35 14.77 1.01
C CYS A 23 0.94 13.36 0.54
N ILE A 24 1.48 12.33 1.17
CA ILE A 24 1.18 10.93 0.84
C ILE A 24 -0.15 10.56 1.49
N SER A 25 -1.14 10.25 0.67
CA SER A 25 -2.51 9.92 1.09
C SER A 25 -2.87 8.46 0.87
N HIS A 26 -2.18 7.76 -0.04
CA HIS A 26 -2.46 6.37 -0.40
C HIS A 26 -1.16 5.57 -0.55
N ILE A 27 -1.11 4.37 0.04
CA ILE A 27 0.07 3.50 0.07
C ILE A 27 -0.30 2.09 -0.38
N ILE A 28 0.52 1.51 -1.25
CA ILE A 28 0.46 0.08 -1.60
C ILE A 28 1.63 -0.62 -0.93
N SER A 29 1.35 -1.68 -0.19
CA SER A 29 2.30 -2.43 0.61
C SER A 29 2.19 -3.92 0.28
N ILE A 30 3.30 -4.55 -0.11
CA ILE A 30 3.36 -5.96 -0.49
C ILE A 30 4.29 -6.70 0.44
N HIS A 31 3.77 -7.57 1.31
CA HIS A 31 4.60 -8.33 2.26
C HIS A 31 4.10 -9.76 2.40
N ASP A 32 4.99 -10.66 2.82
CA ASP A 32 4.63 -12.06 3.13
C ASP A 32 3.83 -12.18 4.43
N ASN A 33 3.95 -11.18 5.31
CA ASN A 33 3.28 -11.09 6.60
C ASN A 33 2.62 -9.73 6.79
N ALA A 34 1.30 -9.72 6.94
CA ALA A 34 0.54 -8.53 7.29
C ALA A 34 0.41 -8.40 8.81
N ARG A 35 0.88 -7.28 9.35
CA ARG A 35 0.70 -6.94 10.77
C ARG A 35 -0.35 -5.83 10.89
N ARG A 36 -1.55 -6.12 11.41
CA ARG A 36 -2.45 -5.03 11.86
C ARG A 36 -2.01 -4.60 13.26
N GLY A 37 -1.71 -3.32 13.43
CA GLY A 37 -1.47 -2.74 14.77
C GLY A 37 -0.28 -3.32 15.55
N GLY A 38 0.74 -3.85 14.86
CA GLY A 38 1.93 -4.41 15.51
C GLY A 38 1.81 -5.87 15.96
N GLN A 39 0.64 -6.50 15.84
CA GLN A 39 0.48 -7.94 15.99
C GLN A 39 0.55 -8.65 14.63
N GLU A 40 1.29 -9.75 14.60
CA GLU A 40 1.32 -10.69 13.50
C GLU A 40 -0.08 -11.29 13.33
N ILE A 41 -0.74 -11.01 12.22
CA ILE A 41 -1.96 -11.74 11.89
C ILE A 41 -1.47 -13.05 11.27
N CYS A 42 -1.49 -14.12 12.06
CA CYS A 42 -1.35 -15.46 11.54
C CYS A 42 -2.46 -15.67 10.49
N THR A 43 -2.03 -15.85 9.24
CA THR A 43 -2.82 -15.87 7.99
C THR A 43 -3.63 -17.16 7.80
N GLU A 44 -3.77 -17.97 8.85
CA GLU A 44 -4.39 -19.29 8.80
C GLU A 44 -5.89 -19.27 8.48
N ASN A 45 -6.57 -18.12 8.68
CA ASN A 45 -8.02 -18.01 8.50
C ASN A 45 -8.50 -16.82 7.62
N MET A 46 -7.60 -16.03 7.03
CA MET A 46 -7.98 -14.91 6.18
C MET A 46 -8.09 -15.40 4.72
N LYS A 47 -9.32 -15.67 4.25
CA LYS A 47 -9.59 -16.11 2.85
C LYS A 47 -9.16 -15.09 1.77
N LYS A 48 -8.67 -13.91 2.14
CA LYS A 48 -8.38 -12.80 1.23
C LYS A 48 -6.91 -12.38 1.34
N ALA A 49 -6.16 -12.51 0.25
CA ALA A 49 -4.76 -12.13 0.12
C ALA A 49 -4.55 -10.60 -0.01
N GLU A 50 -5.58 -9.82 0.23
CA GLU A 50 -5.59 -8.36 0.06
C GLU A 50 -6.54 -7.75 1.09
N PHE A 51 -6.18 -6.59 1.66
CA PHE A 51 -7.08 -5.82 2.51
C PHE A 51 -6.75 -4.34 2.46
N VAL A 52 -7.76 -3.51 2.67
CA VAL A 52 -7.64 -2.06 2.75
C VAL A 52 -7.90 -1.62 4.20
N PHE A 53 -7.13 -0.64 4.68
CA PHE A 53 -7.38 0.03 5.97
C PHE A 53 -6.88 1.47 5.94
N THR A 54 -7.36 2.29 6.87
CA THR A 54 -6.93 3.69 7.00
C THR A 54 -6.20 3.87 8.32
N PHE A 55 -5.05 4.54 8.29
CA PHE A 55 -4.28 4.88 9.49
C PHE A 55 -3.67 6.28 9.32
N ALA A 56 -3.84 7.13 10.33
CA ALA A 56 -3.33 8.51 10.33
C ALA A 56 -3.69 9.31 9.06
N ASP A 57 -4.96 9.20 8.61
CA ASP A 57 -5.50 9.84 7.40
C ASP A 57 -4.87 9.36 6.07
N VAL A 58 -4.19 8.22 6.10
CA VAL A 58 -3.61 7.56 4.92
C VAL A 58 -4.33 6.24 4.67
N GLU A 59 -4.75 6.00 3.43
CA GLU A 59 -5.33 4.72 3.01
C GLU A 59 -4.23 3.75 2.54
N TYR A 60 -4.31 2.51 3.03
CA TYR A 60 -3.36 1.46 2.73
C TYR A 60 -4.06 0.34 2.00
N LEU A 61 -3.51 -0.07 0.86
CA LEU A 61 -3.77 -1.35 0.24
C LEU A 61 -2.62 -2.30 0.58
N CYS A 62 -2.90 -3.31 1.39
CA CYS A 62 -1.94 -4.36 1.72
C CYS A 62 -2.23 -5.62 0.90
N ILE A 63 -1.18 -6.13 0.26
CA ILE A 63 -1.17 -7.35 -0.53
C ILE A 63 -0.28 -8.36 0.17
N LEU A 64 -0.85 -9.52 0.45
CA LEU A 64 -0.15 -10.68 0.98
C LEU A 64 0.39 -11.48 -0.20
N ALA A 65 1.71 -11.43 -0.38
CA ALA A 65 2.39 -12.15 -1.45
C ALA A 65 3.72 -12.69 -0.94
N SER A 66 4.06 -13.92 -1.33
CA SER A 66 5.33 -14.55 -0.98
C SER A 66 6.51 -13.80 -1.63
N ASP A 67 7.64 -13.68 -0.93
CA ASP A 67 8.88 -13.12 -1.49
C ASP A 67 9.67 -14.16 -2.33
N THR A 68 8.96 -15.09 -2.98
CA THR A 68 9.57 -16.10 -3.84
C THR A 68 9.56 -15.64 -5.31
N PRO A 69 10.56 -16.02 -6.12
CA PRO A 69 10.60 -15.63 -7.54
C PRO A 69 9.43 -16.22 -8.35
N ASN A 70 8.78 -17.28 -7.84
CA ASN A 70 7.60 -17.91 -8.45
C ASN A 70 6.28 -17.25 -8.05
N GLN A 71 6.28 -16.33 -7.09
CA GLN A 71 5.07 -15.62 -6.70
C GLN A 71 4.53 -14.82 -7.88
N ASN A 72 3.31 -15.13 -8.31
CA ASN A 72 2.62 -14.37 -9.34
C ASN A 72 2.09 -13.06 -8.73
N LEU A 73 2.73 -11.94 -9.04
CA LEU A 73 2.25 -10.61 -8.62
C LEU A 73 1.20 -10.03 -9.58
N SER A 74 1.14 -10.53 -10.82
CA SER A 74 0.23 -10.02 -11.85
C SER A 74 -1.24 -10.18 -11.48
N GLN A 75 -1.57 -11.17 -10.63
CA GLN A 75 -2.93 -11.36 -10.11
C GLN A 75 -3.43 -10.15 -9.30
N PHE A 76 -2.53 -9.35 -8.73
CA PHE A 76 -2.89 -8.17 -7.92
C PHE A 76 -2.90 -6.86 -8.73
N PHE A 77 -2.48 -6.89 -10.00
CA PHE A 77 -2.34 -5.66 -10.80
C PHE A 77 -3.67 -4.95 -11.01
N SER A 78 -4.76 -5.70 -11.26
CA SER A 78 -6.09 -5.09 -11.42
C SER A 78 -6.48 -4.29 -10.18
N GLN A 79 -6.33 -4.89 -8.99
CA GLN A 79 -6.68 -4.25 -7.73
C GLN A 79 -5.78 -3.05 -7.43
N CYS A 80 -4.47 -3.15 -7.68
CA CYS A 80 -3.56 -2.02 -7.54
C CYS A 80 -3.95 -0.87 -8.46
N ASN A 81 -4.30 -1.18 -9.70
CA ASN A 81 -4.72 -0.19 -10.69
C ASN A 81 -6.00 0.51 -10.26
N ASP A 82 -7.00 -0.23 -9.78
CA ASP A 82 -8.25 0.32 -9.29
C ASP A 82 -8.02 1.21 -8.06
N PHE A 83 -7.18 0.78 -7.12
CA PHE A 83 -6.84 1.56 -5.93
C PHE A 83 -6.13 2.88 -6.30
N ILE A 84 -5.13 2.83 -7.19
CA ILE A 84 -4.45 4.03 -7.70
C ILE A 84 -5.43 4.92 -8.45
N HIS A 85 -6.31 4.34 -9.26
CA HIS A 85 -7.29 5.08 -10.04
C HIS A 85 -8.29 5.82 -9.15
N CYS A 86 -8.87 5.13 -8.17
CA CYS A 86 -9.77 5.71 -7.18
C CYS A 86 -9.09 6.85 -6.41
N ALA A 87 -7.84 6.64 -5.97
CA ALA A 87 -7.05 7.67 -5.29
C ALA A 87 -6.83 8.92 -6.16
N ARG A 88 -6.66 8.75 -7.48
CA ARG A 88 -6.54 9.89 -8.43
C ARG A 88 -7.85 10.64 -8.62
N LEU A 89 -8.97 9.92 -8.60
CA LEU A 89 -10.30 10.51 -8.80
C LEU A 89 -10.83 11.20 -7.54
N SER A 90 -10.54 10.67 -6.35
CA SER A 90 -11.04 11.19 -5.07
C SER A 90 -10.38 12.52 -4.66
N GLY A 91 -9.13 12.77 -5.06
CA GLY A 91 -8.38 13.95 -4.68
C GLY A 91 -8.07 14.87 -5.87
N GLY A 92 -9.04 15.65 -6.35
CA GLY A 92 -8.94 16.58 -7.49
C GLY A 92 -7.87 17.71 -7.43
N SER A 93 -6.73 17.50 -6.79
CA SER A 93 -5.60 18.43 -6.73
C SER A 93 -4.29 17.72 -7.07
N LEU A 94 -3.41 18.44 -7.75
CA LEU A 94 -2.23 18.01 -8.52
C LEU A 94 -1.06 17.36 -7.74
N GLU A 95 -1.28 16.82 -6.53
CA GLU A 95 -0.20 16.34 -5.65
C GLU A 95 -0.46 15.00 -4.95
N ASN A 96 -1.22 14.08 -5.57
CA ASN A 96 -1.32 12.73 -5.02
C ASN A 96 0.01 12.00 -5.19
N ARG A 97 0.72 11.88 -4.08
CA ARG A 97 2.03 11.24 -3.95
C ARG A 97 1.83 9.83 -3.38
N TYR A 98 1.98 8.80 -4.21
CA TYR A 98 1.83 7.39 -3.87
C TYR A 98 3.14 6.86 -3.32
N SER A 99 3.14 6.01 -2.29
CA SER A 99 4.32 5.17 -2.01
C SER A 99 4.03 3.71 -2.33
N VAL A 100 4.84 3.10 -3.20
CA VAL A 100 4.88 1.65 -3.38
C VAL A 100 6.01 1.14 -2.51
N ILE A 101 5.65 0.31 -1.54
CA ILE A 101 6.60 -0.19 -0.55
C ILE A 101 6.71 -1.70 -0.70
N LYS A 102 7.94 -2.13 -1.01
CA LYS A 102 8.39 -3.52 -0.86
C LYS A 102 8.82 -3.77 0.58
#